data_AF-A0A3M1ECX1-F1
#
_entry.id   AF-A0A3M1ECX1-F1
#
_cell.length_a   1.000
_cell.length_b   1.000
_cell.length_c   1.000
_cell.angle_alpha   90.00
_cell.angle_beta   90.00
_cell.angle_gamma   90.00
#
_symmetry.space_group_name_H-M   'P 1'
#
loop_
_entity.id
_entity.type
_entity.pdbx_description
1 polymer ?
#
loop_
_entity_poly.entity_id
_entity_poly.type
_entity_poly.pdbx_seq_one_letter_code
_entity_poly.pdbx_strand_id
1 'polypeptide(L)'
;MLHGEVEMLNENGTLALGELAYITIERRYRKGHILYMPGDPADTIFLLKAGRVQQYHLSLEGRKLVTVVLKPGDIFGATAVTNGHRRHVFAEALDDCVVSMLDRHQVKELLLREPRAALLFINKLVCRLNRAEKKLEELVFEPIPVRLARCLLEAAENDVVDGFSHQDISEMLGAYRETVTVILNQFKERGLICIERRRIVIRDRAGLHHVAYGDEMPDPGSRTDGRAMPAVAGRQTLAA
;
A
#
# COMPACT_ATOMS: atom_id res chain seq x y z
N MET A 1 -1.71 17.64 -38.57
CA MET A 1 -1.11 18.56 -37.58
C MET A 1 -2.15 18.82 -36.51
N LEU A 2 -1.99 18.21 -35.33
CA LEU A 2 -2.74 18.59 -34.13
C LEU A 2 -1.69 18.78 -33.03
N HIS A 3 -1.20 20.01 -32.92
CA HIS A 3 -0.50 20.50 -31.74
C HIS A 3 -1.56 20.83 -30.70
N GLY A 4 -1.78 19.92 -29.75
CA GLY A 4 -2.35 20.26 -28.46
C GLY A 4 -1.24 20.04 -27.45
N GLU A 5 -0.80 21.09 -26.76
CA GLU A 5 0.11 20.96 -25.63
C GLU A 5 -0.57 20.07 -24.57
N VAL A 6 -0.02 18.88 -24.36
CA VAL A 6 -0.61 17.85 -23.51
C VAL A 6 -0.08 18.04 -22.08
N GLU A 7 -0.91 18.59 -21.20
CA GLU A 7 -0.63 18.61 -19.76
C GLU A 7 -0.80 17.20 -19.18
N MET A 8 0.32 16.47 -19.16
CA MET A 8 0.47 15.10 -18.63
C MET A 8 0.51 15.01 -17.10
N LEU A 9 0.25 16.12 -16.41
CA LEU A 9 0.37 16.27 -14.97
C LEU A 9 -0.92 16.86 -14.44
N ASN A 10 -1.52 16.23 -13.44
CA ASN A 10 -2.27 17.03 -12.48
C ASN A 10 -1.28 17.74 -11.55
N GLU A 11 -1.75 18.77 -10.87
CA GLU A 11 -1.03 19.68 -9.96
C GLU A 11 -0.16 18.95 -8.90
N ASN A 12 -0.43 17.65 -8.69
CA ASN A 12 0.16 16.79 -7.67
C ASN A 12 1.20 15.79 -8.21
N GLY A 13 1.61 15.88 -9.48
CA GLY A 13 2.63 15.00 -10.07
C GLY A 13 2.17 13.55 -10.25
N THR A 14 0.86 13.32 -10.41
CA THR A 14 0.31 12.02 -10.82
C THR A 14 0.26 11.97 -12.35
N LEU A 15 0.60 10.82 -12.94
CA LEU A 15 0.43 10.56 -14.38
C LEU A 15 -1.00 10.98 -14.74
N ALA A 16 -1.17 11.99 -15.61
CA ALA A 16 -2.48 12.41 -16.03
C ALA A 16 -3.20 11.18 -16.60
N LEU A 17 -4.24 10.77 -15.88
CA LEU A 17 -5.02 9.56 -16.14
C LEU A 17 -5.71 9.60 -17.52
N GLY A 18 -5.77 10.78 -18.15
CA GLY A 18 -6.49 11.07 -19.39
C GLY A 18 -5.94 10.36 -20.63
N GLU A 19 -4.62 10.22 -20.79
CA GLU A 19 -4.07 9.54 -21.98
C GLU A 19 -3.91 8.03 -21.80
N LEU A 20 -3.61 7.56 -20.57
CA LEU A 20 -3.63 6.12 -20.27
C LEU A 20 -5.02 5.52 -20.52
N ALA A 21 -6.09 6.31 -20.41
CA ALA A 21 -7.46 5.86 -20.68
C ALA A 21 -7.68 5.37 -22.12
N TYR A 22 -6.94 5.89 -23.11
CA TYR A 22 -7.11 5.51 -24.52
C TYR A 22 -6.33 4.26 -24.94
N ILE A 23 -5.36 3.83 -24.14
CA ILE A 23 -4.52 2.65 -24.42
C ILE A 23 -4.66 1.54 -23.38
N THR A 24 -5.47 1.73 -22.34
CA THR A 24 -5.67 0.73 -21.28
C THR A 24 -6.97 -0.03 -21.43
N ILE A 25 -6.95 -1.30 -21.06
CA ILE A 25 -8.17 -2.07 -20.83
C ILE A 25 -8.52 -1.97 -19.36
N GLU A 26 -9.68 -1.39 -19.04
CA GLU A 26 -10.20 -1.39 -17.68
C GLU A 26 -10.80 -2.77 -17.35
N ARG A 27 -10.46 -3.31 -16.18
CA ARG A 27 -11.08 -4.50 -15.60
C ARG A 27 -11.56 -4.24 -14.19
N ARG A 28 -12.66 -4.91 -13.85
CA ARG A 28 -13.24 -4.91 -12.51
C ARG A 28 -13.01 -6.26 -11.86
N TYR A 29 -12.53 -6.23 -10.63
CA TYR A 29 -12.26 -7.41 -9.84
C TYR A 29 -13.07 -7.34 -8.55
N ARG A 30 -13.75 -8.43 -8.20
CA ARG A 30 -14.45 -8.52 -6.92
C ARG A 30 -13.46 -8.76 -5.79
N LYS A 31 -13.83 -8.38 -4.57
CA LYS A 31 -13.11 -8.77 -3.34
C LYS A 31 -12.75 -10.26 -3.33
N GLY A 32 -11.51 -10.57 -2.98
CA GLY A 32 -10.94 -11.93 -2.93
C GLY A 32 -10.44 -12.47 -4.27
N HIS A 33 -10.63 -11.74 -5.38
CA HIS A 33 -10.13 -12.20 -6.67
C HIS A 33 -8.59 -12.09 -6.74
N ILE A 34 -7.94 -13.15 -7.23
CA ILE A 34 -6.49 -13.16 -7.49
C ILE A 34 -6.24 -12.66 -8.91
N LEU A 35 -5.64 -11.47 -9.03
CA LEU A 35 -5.33 -10.83 -10.31
C LEU A 35 -4.21 -11.57 -11.05
N TYR A 36 -3.23 -12.08 -10.30
CA TYR A 36 -2.18 -12.97 -10.78
C TYR A 36 -1.49 -13.66 -9.60
N MET A 37 -0.79 -14.76 -9.89
CA MET A 37 -0.07 -15.56 -8.92
C MET A 37 1.33 -15.98 -9.40
N PRO A 38 2.21 -16.45 -8.51
CA PRO A 38 3.53 -16.92 -8.90
C PRO A 38 3.47 -17.96 -10.01
N GLY A 39 4.33 -17.81 -11.02
CA GLY A 39 4.35 -18.69 -12.20
C GLY A 39 3.58 -18.15 -13.41
N ASP A 40 2.62 -17.25 -13.23
CA ASP A 40 1.89 -16.63 -14.35
C ASP A 40 2.83 -15.82 -15.27
N PRO A 41 2.48 -15.64 -16.56
CA PRO A 41 3.18 -14.70 -17.42
C PRO A 41 3.22 -13.29 -16.83
N ALA A 42 4.40 -12.64 -16.85
CA ALA A 42 4.51 -11.21 -16.55
C ALA A 42 4.61 -10.40 -17.85
N ASP A 43 3.47 -10.22 -18.50
CA ASP A 43 3.31 -9.45 -19.74
C ASP A 43 2.50 -8.16 -19.54
N THR A 44 1.85 -8.00 -18.38
CA THR A 44 0.92 -6.91 -18.11
C THR A 44 1.34 -6.08 -16.90
N ILE A 45 1.20 -4.76 -16.99
CA ILE A 45 1.29 -3.80 -15.88
C ILE A 45 -0.11 -3.33 -15.52
N PHE A 46 -0.30 -3.09 -14.24
CA PHE A 46 -1.58 -2.71 -13.68
C PHE A 46 -1.46 -1.35 -12.98
N LEU A 47 -2.46 -0.50 -13.19
CA LEU A 47 -2.67 0.74 -12.43
C LEU A 47 -3.99 0.60 -11.67
N LEU A 48 -3.92 0.65 -10.33
CA LEU A 48 -5.10 0.59 -9.48
C LEU A 48 -5.84 1.93 -9.53
N LYS A 49 -7.10 1.93 -9.98
CA LYS A 49 -7.95 3.13 -10.08
C LYS A 49 -8.87 3.29 -8.87
N ALA A 50 -9.37 2.17 -8.35
CA ALA A 50 -10.24 2.14 -7.17
C ALA A 50 -10.09 0.80 -6.44
N GLY A 51 -10.39 0.79 -5.13
CA GLY A 51 -10.24 -0.38 -4.26
C GLY A 51 -8.82 -0.51 -3.68
N ARG A 52 -8.55 -1.67 -3.07
CA ARG A 52 -7.24 -2.03 -2.50
C ARG A 52 -6.81 -3.41 -2.97
N VAL A 53 -5.53 -3.58 -3.29
CA VAL A 53 -4.95 -4.87 -3.70
C VAL A 53 -3.78 -5.19 -2.77
N GLN A 54 -3.74 -6.38 -2.19
CA GLN A 54 -2.57 -6.86 -1.47
C GLN A 54 -1.65 -7.66 -2.37
N GLN A 55 -0.34 -7.53 -2.15
CA GLN A 55 0.65 -8.45 -2.69
C GLN A 55 1.28 -9.26 -1.58
N TYR A 56 1.41 -10.57 -1.78
CA TYR A 56 1.92 -11.46 -0.75
C TYR A 56 2.70 -12.66 -1.32
N HIS A 57 3.51 -13.26 -0.46
CA HIS A 57 4.11 -14.57 -0.66
C HIS A 57 3.41 -15.61 0.23
N LEU A 58 3.48 -16.88 -0.18
CA LEU A 58 3.12 -18.02 0.67
C LEU A 58 4.38 -18.82 0.97
N SER A 59 4.55 -19.23 2.23
CA SER A 59 5.53 -20.26 2.59
C SER A 59 5.07 -21.64 2.12
N LEU A 60 5.96 -22.64 2.19
CA LEU A 60 5.62 -24.04 1.90
C LEU A 60 4.51 -24.59 2.80
N GLU A 61 4.38 -24.03 4.01
CA GLU A 61 3.34 -24.37 4.97
C GLU A 61 2.06 -23.54 4.79
N GLY A 62 1.98 -22.74 3.73
CA GLY A 62 0.84 -21.88 3.43
C GLY A 62 0.78 -20.58 4.24
N ARG A 63 1.85 -20.21 4.95
CA ARG A 63 1.87 -18.94 5.71
C ARG A 63 1.96 -17.76 4.77
N LYS A 64 1.02 -16.82 4.88
CA LYS A 64 0.95 -15.61 4.08
C LYS A 64 1.85 -14.52 4.66
N LEU A 65 2.73 -13.95 3.83
CA LEU A 65 3.50 -12.76 4.15
C LEU A 65 3.08 -11.63 3.21
N VAL A 66 2.36 -10.65 3.75
CA VAL A 66 1.92 -9.48 2.96
C VAL A 66 3.08 -8.51 2.81
N THR A 67 3.52 -8.30 1.56
CA THR A 67 4.63 -7.39 1.26
C THR A 67 4.15 -5.95 1.16
N VAL A 68 3.01 -5.72 0.51
CA VAL A 68 2.43 -4.38 0.33
C VAL A 68 0.92 -4.43 0.14
N VAL A 69 0.21 -3.40 0.64
CA VAL A 69 -1.17 -3.09 0.26
C VAL A 69 -1.16 -1.85 -0.64
N LEU A 70 -1.62 -2.04 -1.87
CA LEU A 70 -1.67 -1.04 -2.93
C LEU A 70 -2.96 -0.24 -2.83
N LYS A 71 -2.86 1.07 -3.09
CA LYS A 71 -3.96 2.06 -3.06
C LYS A 71 -4.17 2.67 -4.46
N PRO A 72 -5.29 3.38 -4.69
CA PRO A 72 -5.51 4.07 -5.96
C PRO A 72 -4.33 4.96 -6.35
N GLY A 73 -3.89 4.86 -7.61
CA GLY A 73 -2.69 5.52 -8.14
C GLY A 73 -1.40 4.70 -8.05
N ASP A 74 -1.41 3.55 -7.36
CA ASP A 74 -0.26 2.65 -7.34
C ASP A 74 -0.17 1.80 -8.61
N ILE A 75 1.07 1.62 -9.07
CA ILE A 75 1.42 0.75 -10.19
C ILE A 75 1.98 -0.56 -9.65
N PHE A 76 1.54 -1.68 -10.23
CA PHE A 76 2.01 -3.02 -9.87
C PHE A 76 2.11 -3.94 -11.08
N GLY A 77 2.72 -5.11 -10.87
CA GLY A 77 3.08 -6.00 -11.97
C GLY A 77 4.24 -5.48 -12.83
N ALA A 78 5.06 -4.55 -12.32
CA ALA A 78 6.18 -3.92 -13.03
C ALA A 78 7.24 -4.89 -13.57
N THR A 79 7.28 -6.14 -13.09
CA THR A 79 8.08 -7.21 -13.70
C THR A 79 7.73 -7.48 -15.16
N ALA A 80 6.59 -6.98 -15.64
CA ALA A 80 6.27 -7.03 -17.06
C ALA A 80 7.15 -6.12 -17.93
N VAL A 81 7.80 -5.09 -17.39
CA VAL A 81 8.73 -4.24 -18.15
C VAL A 81 10.03 -5.00 -18.48
N THR A 82 10.47 -5.87 -17.57
CA THR A 82 11.71 -6.63 -17.71
C THR A 82 11.53 -7.84 -18.63
N ASN A 83 12.62 -8.33 -19.21
CA ASN A 83 12.57 -9.38 -20.24
C ASN A 83 12.04 -10.71 -19.67
N GLY A 84 10.75 -10.99 -19.91
CA GLY A 84 10.22 -12.35 -19.93
C GLY A 84 10.25 -13.10 -18.59
N HIS A 85 10.06 -12.42 -17.47
CA HIS A 85 9.96 -13.09 -16.18
C HIS A 85 8.54 -13.61 -15.91
N ARG A 86 8.43 -14.62 -15.04
CA ARG A 86 7.14 -15.03 -14.46
C ARG A 86 6.82 -14.13 -13.27
N ARG A 87 5.54 -14.06 -12.89
CA ARG A 87 5.14 -13.49 -11.61
C ARG A 87 5.79 -14.27 -10.47
N HIS A 88 6.09 -13.57 -9.38
CA HIS A 88 6.77 -14.12 -8.20
C HIS A 88 6.02 -13.83 -6.89
N VAL A 89 4.90 -13.11 -6.97
CA VAL A 89 4.01 -12.78 -5.84
C VAL A 89 2.57 -12.99 -6.28
N PHE A 90 1.70 -13.23 -5.31
CA PHE A 90 0.26 -13.11 -5.50
C PHE A 90 -0.13 -11.63 -5.52
N ALA A 91 -1.17 -11.30 -6.28
CA ALA A 91 -1.90 -10.04 -6.17
C ALA A 91 -3.39 -10.35 -6.00
N GLU A 92 -3.98 -9.96 -4.86
CA GLU A 92 -5.35 -10.28 -4.49
C GLU A 92 -6.11 -9.00 -4.13
N ALA A 93 -7.34 -8.87 -4.63
CA ALA A 93 -8.21 -7.76 -4.32
C ALA A 93 -8.74 -7.86 -2.87
N LEU A 94 -8.48 -6.85 -2.05
CA LEU A 94 -9.02 -6.75 -0.69
C LEU A 94 -10.45 -6.21 -0.65
N ASP A 95 -10.80 -5.39 -1.65
CA ASP A 95 -12.13 -4.84 -1.90
C ASP A 95 -12.49 -5.00 -3.39
N ASP A 96 -13.68 -4.59 -3.79
CA ASP A 96 -13.99 -4.44 -5.21
C ASP A 96 -13.07 -3.40 -5.85
N CYS A 97 -12.34 -3.81 -6.90
CA CYS A 97 -11.28 -3.04 -7.52
C CYS A 97 -11.59 -2.68 -8.97
N VAL A 98 -11.13 -1.51 -9.38
CA VAL A 98 -11.07 -1.09 -10.79
C VAL A 98 -9.60 -0.91 -11.16
N VAL A 99 -9.17 -1.58 -12.22
CA VAL A 99 -7.75 -1.65 -12.60
C VAL A 99 -7.60 -1.40 -14.09
N SER A 100 -6.69 -0.51 -14.47
CA SER A 100 -6.26 -0.34 -15.86
C SER A 100 -5.09 -1.28 -16.15
N MET A 101 -5.16 -2.00 -17.26
CA MET A 101 -4.13 -2.93 -17.71
C MET A 101 -3.42 -2.36 -18.95
N LEU A 102 -2.10 -2.44 -18.96
CA LEU A 102 -1.26 -2.19 -20.13
C LEU A 102 -0.37 -3.40 -20.37
N ASP A 103 -0.27 -3.86 -21.62
CA ASP A 103 0.73 -4.86 -21.96
C ASP A 103 2.15 -4.26 -22.00
N ARG A 104 3.16 -5.14 -22.02
CA ARG A 104 4.57 -4.78 -22.07
C ARG A 104 4.91 -3.85 -23.23
N HIS A 105 4.35 -4.09 -24.42
CA HIS A 105 4.66 -3.30 -25.61
C HIS A 105 4.12 -1.88 -25.46
N GLN A 106 2.86 -1.75 -25.04
CA GLN A 106 2.22 -0.46 -24.77
C GLN A 106 2.99 0.36 -23.73
N VAL A 107 3.46 -0.28 -22.65
CA VAL A 107 4.25 0.42 -21.63
C VAL A 107 5.60 0.86 -22.19
N LYS A 108 6.32 -0.03 -22.88
CA LYS A 108 7.63 0.32 -23.45
C LYS A 108 7.52 1.47 -24.42
N GLU A 109 6.52 1.46 -25.30
CA GLU A 109 6.27 2.54 -26.24
C GLU A 109 5.96 3.86 -25.53
N LEU A 110 5.08 3.83 -24.52
CA LEU A 110 4.76 5.01 -23.70
C LEU A 110 6.00 5.60 -23.03
N LEU A 111 6.83 4.76 -22.41
CA LEU A 111 8.04 5.22 -21.71
C LEU A 111 9.10 5.78 -22.67
N LEU A 112 9.18 5.27 -23.90
CA LEU A 112 10.10 5.78 -24.92
C LEU A 112 9.59 7.09 -25.55
N ARG A 113 8.28 7.21 -25.75
CA ARG A 113 7.66 8.39 -26.35
C ARG A 113 7.61 9.57 -25.37
N GLU A 114 7.37 9.29 -24.09
CA GLU A 114 7.12 10.32 -23.06
C GLU A 114 8.13 10.23 -21.90
N PRO A 115 9.27 10.95 -21.98
CA PRO A 115 10.30 10.92 -20.93
C PRO A 115 9.79 11.33 -19.54
N ARG A 116 8.80 12.22 -19.47
CA ARG A 116 8.14 12.62 -18.20
C ARG A 116 7.42 11.43 -17.55
N ALA A 117 6.75 10.60 -18.33
CA ALA A 117 6.10 9.39 -17.83
C ALA A 117 7.13 8.39 -17.31
N ALA A 118 8.27 8.25 -18.00
CA ALA A 118 9.38 7.41 -17.55
C ALA A 118 9.97 7.84 -16.21
N LEU A 119 10.22 9.14 -16.02
CA LEU A 119 10.70 9.67 -14.74
C LEU A 119 9.72 9.42 -13.60
N LEU A 120 8.41 9.58 -13.84
CA LEU A 120 7.41 9.30 -12.81
C LEU A 120 7.33 7.80 -12.48
N PHE A 121 7.42 6.93 -13.49
CA PHE A 121 7.47 5.48 -13.29
C PHE A 121 8.70 5.09 -12.45
N ILE A 122 9.88 5.63 -12.76
CA ILE A 122 11.11 5.44 -11.98
C ILE A 122 10.92 5.93 -10.53
N ASN A 123 10.38 7.13 -10.33
CA ASN A 123 10.12 7.66 -8.98
C ASN A 123 9.20 6.73 -8.18
N LYS A 124 8.15 6.18 -8.80
CA LYS A 124 7.25 5.21 -8.13
C LYS A 124 7.98 3.91 -7.76
N LEU A 125 8.87 3.41 -8.62
CA LEU A 125 9.69 2.24 -8.32
C LEU A 125 10.69 2.51 -7.17
N VAL A 126 11.35 3.66 -7.16
CA VAL A 126 12.27 4.07 -6.10
C VAL A 126 11.54 4.20 -4.77
N CYS A 127 10.38 4.88 -4.73
CA CYS A 127 9.56 4.95 -3.52
C CYS A 127 9.17 3.57 -2.99
N ARG A 128 8.87 2.62 -3.89
CA ARG A 128 8.55 1.24 -3.53
C ARG A 128 9.76 0.48 -3.00
N LEU A 129 10.94 0.68 -3.59
CA LEU A 129 12.21 0.09 -3.13
C LEU A 129 12.55 0.59 -1.72
N ASN A 130 12.53 1.91 -1.49
CA ASN A 130 12.83 2.49 -0.18
C ASN A 130 11.86 1.98 0.90
N ARG A 131 10.57 1.79 0.56
CA ARG A 131 9.60 1.17 1.49
C ARG A 131 9.95 -0.28 1.80
N ALA A 132 10.43 -1.04 0.81
CA ALA A 132 10.83 -2.42 1.02
C ALA A 132 12.10 -2.51 1.88
N GLU A 133 13.09 -1.64 1.66
CA GLU A 133 14.30 -1.54 2.47
C GLU A 133 13.97 -1.16 3.92
N LYS A 134 13.12 -0.15 4.14
CA LYS A 134 12.64 0.20 5.49
C LYS A 134 11.96 -0.99 6.17
N LYS A 135 11.12 -1.74 5.45
CA LYS A 135 10.45 -2.91 6.01
C LYS A 135 11.43 -4.04 6.34
N LEU A 136 12.52 -4.18 5.58
CA LEU A 136 13.61 -5.11 5.90
C LEU A 136 14.37 -4.68 7.16
N GLU A 137 14.66 -3.39 7.29
CA GLU A 137 15.26 -2.81 8.49
C GLU A 137 14.39 -3.09 9.73
N GLU A 138 13.09 -2.79 9.65
CA GLU A 138 12.13 -3.09 10.72
C GLU A 138 12.11 -4.59 11.07
N LEU A 139 12.12 -5.48 10.07
CA LEU A 139 12.12 -6.93 10.30
C LEU A 139 13.39 -7.44 11.00
N VAL A 140 14.53 -6.80 10.76
CA VAL A 140 15.84 -7.25 11.26
C VAL A 140 16.18 -6.63 12.61
N PHE A 141 15.89 -5.35 12.80
CA PHE A 141 16.36 -4.58 13.95
C PHE A 141 15.27 -4.29 14.98
N GLU A 142 13.98 -4.34 14.61
CA GLU A 142 12.90 -4.02 15.54
C GLU A 142 12.27 -5.28 16.15
N PRO A 143 12.20 -5.39 17.49
CA PRO A 143 11.44 -6.44 18.15
C PRO A 143 9.97 -6.43 17.74
N ILE A 144 9.34 -7.62 17.66
CA ILE A 144 7.93 -7.78 17.28
C ILE A 144 6.98 -6.87 18.09
N PRO A 145 7.16 -6.64 19.41
CA PRO A 145 6.31 -5.70 20.15
C PRO A 145 6.34 -4.28 19.60
N VAL A 146 7.51 -3.75 19.22
CA VAL A 146 7.67 -2.41 18.65
C VAL A 146 6.89 -2.29 17.34
N ARG A 147 7.06 -3.30 16.47
CA ARG A 147 6.41 -3.37 15.16
C ARG A 147 4.88 -3.52 15.28
N LEU A 148 4.42 -4.30 16.26
CA LEU A 148 3.00 -4.44 16.56
C LEU A 148 2.39 -3.13 17.05
N ALA A 149 3.06 -2.41 17.95
CA ALA A 149 2.58 -1.12 18.44
C ALA A 149 2.45 -0.10 17.30
N ARG A 150 3.45 -0.01 16.42
CA ARG A 150 3.42 0.84 15.22
C ARG A 150 2.28 0.45 14.28
N CYS A 151 2.14 -0.83 13.98
CA CYS A 151 1.06 -1.36 13.13
C CYS A 151 -0.33 -0.98 13.65
N LEU A 152 -0.56 -1.08 14.96
CA LEU A 152 -1.83 -0.67 15.58
C LEU A 152 -2.06 0.84 15.47
N LEU A 153 -1.02 1.67 15.69
CA LEU A 153 -1.11 3.13 15.59
C LEU A 153 -1.42 3.60 14.16
N GLU A 154 -0.84 2.92 13.15
CA GLU A 154 -1.06 3.22 11.73
C GLU A 154 -2.42 2.73 11.22
N ALA A 155 -2.91 1.59 11.73
CA ALA A 155 -4.18 1.00 11.33
C ALA A 155 -5.39 1.61 12.07
N ALA A 156 -5.18 2.36 13.15
CA ALA A 156 -6.25 2.90 13.96
C ALA A 156 -6.91 4.13 13.34
N GLU A 157 -8.23 4.10 13.25
CA GLU A 157 -9.07 5.28 12.99
C GLU A 157 -9.79 5.64 14.28
N ASN A 158 -9.61 6.88 14.77
CA ASN A 158 -10.13 7.33 16.07
C ASN A 158 -9.80 6.37 17.22
N ASP A 159 -8.53 5.93 17.28
CA ASP A 159 -8.01 4.98 18.27
C ASP A 159 -8.66 3.59 18.26
N VAL A 160 -9.37 3.24 17.19
CA VAL A 160 -9.96 1.91 16.99
C VAL A 160 -9.35 1.26 15.75
N VAL A 161 -8.79 0.07 15.95
CA VAL A 161 -8.43 -0.83 14.85
C VAL A 161 -9.57 -1.83 14.71
N ASP A 162 -10.32 -1.75 13.60
CA ASP A 162 -11.45 -2.63 13.31
C ASP A 162 -11.17 -3.52 12.09
N GLY A 163 -11.80 -4.70 12.06
CA GLY A 163 -11.77 -5.61 10.92
C GLY A 163 -10.54 -6.51 10.81
N PHE A 164 -9.51 -6.33 11.65
CA PHE A 164 -8.31 -7.15 11.66
C PHE A 164 -8.39 -8.28 12.69
N SER A 165 -8.25 -9.52 12.24
CA SER A 165 -8.00 -10.66 13.12
C SER A 165 -6.53 -10.73 13.53
N HIS A 166 -6.22 -11.51 14.58
CA HIS A 166 -4.82 -11.76 14.96
C HIS A 166 -4.02 -12.42 13.82
N GLN A 167 -4.70 -13.17 12.95
CA GLN A 167 -4.09 -13.76 11.76
C GLN A 167 -3.67 -12.66 10.77
N ASP A 168 -4.57 -11.74 10.45
CA ASP A 168 -4.27 -10.61 9.55
C ASP A 168 -3.08 -9.78 10.05
N ILE A 169 -3.06 -9.50 11.36
CA ILE A 169 -1.94 -8.77 12.01
C ILE A 169 -0.64 -9.58 11.91
N SER A 170 -0.68 -10.90 12.12
CA SER A 170 0.50 -11.77 12.01
C SER A 170 1.08 -11.79 10.59
N GLU A 171 0.23 -11.79 9.57
CA GLU A 171 0.62 -11.78 8.16
C GLU A 171 1.22 -10.42 7.74
N MET A 172 0.73 -9.32 8.33
CA MET A 172 1.29 -7.98 8.16
C MET A 172 2.67 -7.83 8.81
N LEU A 173 2.84 -8.41 10.01
CA LEU A 173 4.09 -8.37 10.77
C LEU A 173 5.09 -9.47 10.35
N GLY A 174 4.70 -10.43 9.53
CA GLY A 174 5.54 -11.59 9.22
C GLY A 174 5.92 -12.38 10.47
N ALA A 175 5.02 -12.45 11.45
CA ALA A 175 5.22 -13.13 12.74
C ALA A 175 4.28 -14.33 12.87
N TYR A 176 4.54 -15.20 13.83
CA TYR A 176 3.59 -16.27 14.18
C TYR A 176 2.36 -15.67 14.87
N ARG A 177 1.17 -16.22 14.57
CA ARG A 177 -0.11 -15.80 15.17
C ARG A 177 -0.08 -15.93 16.69
N GLU A 178 0.54 -16.99 17.21
CA GLU A 178 0.72 -17.25 18.63
C GLU A 178 1.53 -16.13 19.28
N THR A 179 2.65 -15.74 18.65
CA THR A 179 3.49 -14.63 19.12
C THR A 179 2.72 -13.31 19.16
N VAL A 180 1.96 -12.98 18.10
CA VAL A 180 1.10 -11.78 18.09
C VAL A 180 0.07 -11.82 19.21
N THR A 181 -0.56 -12.97 19.42
CA THR A 181 -1.59 -13.13 20.48
C THR A 181 -0.99 -12.93 21.87
N VAL A 182 0.21 -13.46 22.13
CA VAL A 182 0.92 -13.26 23.41
C VAL A 182 1.20 -11.78 23.65
N ILE A 183 1.73 -11.07 22.64
CA ILE A 183 2.10 -9.65 22.79
C ILE A 183 0.85 -8.76 22.92
N LEU A 184 -0.23 -9.04 22.18
CA LEU A 184 -1.51 -8.34 22.34
C LEU A 184 -2.06 -8.48 23.76
N ASN A 185 -1.96 -9.66 24.37
CA ASN A 185 -2.35 -9.86 25.77
C ASN A 185 -1.46 -9.07 26.73
N GLN A 186 -0.15 -9.01 26.49
CA GLN A 186 0.76 -8.18 27.28
C GLN A 186 0.42 -6.69 27.19
N PHE A 187 0.08 -6.18 25.99
CA PHE A 187 -0.36 -4.80 25.82
C PHE A 187 -1.66 -4.52 26.56
N LYS A 188 -2.59 -5.48 26.55
CA LYS A 188 -3.85 -5.40 27.30
C LYS A 188 -3.61 -5.39 28.82
N GLU A 189 -2.76 -6.27 29.33
CA GLU A 189 -2.40 -6.33 30.76
C GLU A 189 -1.73 -5.04 31.24
N ARG A 190 -0.94 -4.41 30.38
CA ARG A 190 -0.34 -3.08 30.63
C ARG A 190 -1.30 -1.91 30.47
N GLY A 191 -2.57 -2.15 30.11
CA GLY A 191 -3.58 -1.12 29.92
C GLY A 191 -3.39 -0.26 28.64
N LEU A 192 -2.48 -0.64 27.74
CA LEU A 192 -2.22 0.12 26.51
C LEU A 192 -3.38 0.00 25.52
N ILE A 193 -3.98 -1.18 25.46
CA ILE A 193 -5.09 -1.51 24.56
C ILE A 193 -6.21 -2.26 25.30
N CYS A 194 -7.38 -2.28 24.69
CA CYS A 194 -8.49 -3.15 25.05
C CYS A 194 -8.90 -3.95 23.81
N ILE A 195 -9.24 -5.22 23.98
CA ILE A 195 -9.66 -6.09 22.88
C ILE A 195 -11.14 -6.43 23.07
N GLU A 196 -11.98 -5.98 22.14
CA GLU A 196 -13.43 -6.14 22.14
C GLU A 196 -13.87 -6.86 20.86
N ARG A 197 -14.10 -8.18 20.95
CA ARG A 197 -14.44 -9.04 19.79
C ARG A 197 -13.38 -8.98 18.68
N ARG A 198 -13.64 -8.27 17.58
CA ARG A 198 -12.74 -8.06 16.43
C ARG A 198 -12.20 -6.62 16.36
N ARG A 199 -12.34 -5.87 17.45
CA ARG A 199 -11.85 -4.49 17.58
C ARG A 199 -10.77 -4.41 18.64
N ILE A 200 -9.71 -3.67 18.33
CA ILE A 200 -8.67 -3.30 19.28
C ILE A 200 -8.80 -1.80 19.52
N VAL A 201 -9.11 -1.41 20.75
CA VAL A 201 -9.24 -0.01 21.18
C VAL A 201 -7.94 0.40 21.85
N ILE A 202 -7.27 1.43 21.34
CA ILE A 202 -6.08 2.02 21.95
C ILE A 202 -6.55 2.85 23.14
N ARG A 203 -6.15 2.45 24.36
CA ARG A 203 -6.53 3.11 25.62
C ARG A 203 -5.50 4.15 26.04
N ASP A 204 -4.22 3.83 25.83
CA ASP A 204 -3.10 4.73 26.09
C ASP A 204 -2.26 4.86 24.80
N ARG A 205 -2.62 5.87 24.01
CA ARG A 205 -1.92 6.17 22.75
C ARG A 205 -0.47 6.61 23.00
N ALA A 206 -0.23 7.35 24.08
CA ALA A 206 1.11 7.83 24.42
C ALA A 206 2.03 6.67 24.83
N GLY A 207 1.54 5.78 25.71
CA GLY A 207 2.27 4.58 26.09
C GLY A 207 2.53 3.63 24.92
N LEU A 208 1.55 3.47 24.02
CA LEU A 208 1.74 2.66 22.81
C LEU A 208 2.73 3.31 21.82
N HIS A 209 2.73 4.64 21.71
CA HIS A 209 3.72 5.39 20.93
C HIS A 209 5.12 5.22 21.51
N HIS A 210 5.27 5.30 22.83
CA HIS A 210 6.55 5.07 23.48
C HIS A 210 7.08 3.64 23.24
N VAL A 211 6.21 2.63 23.19
CA VAL A 211 6.61 1.27 22.77
C VAL A 211 7.07 1.23 21.31
N ALA A 212 6.45 2.01 20.41
CA ALA A 212 6.73 1.98 18.98
C ALA A 212 7.98 2.78 18.56
N TYR A 213 8.38 3.80 19.32
CA TYR A 213 9.43 4.76 18.94
C TYR A 213 10.40 5.13 20.07
N GLY A 214 10.20 4.66 21.31
CA GLY A 214 11.02 5.02 22.46
C GLY A 214 10.70 6.41 23.03
N ASP A 215 11.68 7.06 23.66
CA ASP A 215 11.56 8.40 24.25
C ASP A 215 11.52 9.54 23.21
N GLU A 216 11.53 9.23 21.91
CA GLU A 216 11.20 10.21 20.87
C GLU A 216 9.70 10.49 20.91
N MET A 217 9.31 11.38 21.83
CA MET A 217 7.99 12.01 21.80
C MET A 217 7.87 12.76 20.46
N PRO A 218 6.83 12.51 19.66
CA PRO A 218 6.58 13.34 18.50
C PRO A 218 6.18 14.70 19.06
N ASP A 219 6.82 15.76 18.56
CA ASP A 219 6.54 17.13 18.98
C ASP A 219 5.02 17.36 19.00
N PRO A 220 4.41 17.71 20.15
CA PRO A 220 2.97 18.00 20.24
C PRO A 220 2.55 19.18 19.35
N GLY A 221 3.51 19.93 18.78
CA GLY A 221 3.34 20.95 17.75
C GLY A 221 3.52 20.48 16.30
N SER A 222 4.00 19.26 16.05
CA SER A 222 4.06 18.66 14.71
C SER A 222 2.69 18.11 14.31
N ARG A 223 1.71 19.03 14.21
CA ARG A 223 0.69 18.88 13.17
C ARG A 223 1.47 18.77 11.87
N THR A 224 1.69 17.54 11.42
CA THR A 224 2.02 17.33 10.02
C THR A 224 0.93 18.03 9.25
N ASP A 225 1.31 19.14 8.62
CA ASP A 225 0.51 19.88 7.67
C ASP A 225 -0.19 18.88 6.76
N GLY A 226 -1.52 18.83 6.90
CA GLY A 226 -2.46 18.60 5.81
C GLY A 226 -2.18 17.50 4.79
N ARG A 227 -1.45 16.42 5.10
CA ARG A 227 -1.48 15.20 4.28
C ARG A 227 -2.75 14.41 4.60
N ALA A 228 -3.85 15.01 4.19
CA ALA A 228 -5.11 14.33 4.00
C ALA A 228 -4.88 13.09 3.13
N MET A 229 -5.38 11.94 3.59
CA MET A 229 -5.86 10.93 2.65
C MET A 229 -6.83 11.65 1.70
N PRO A 230 -6.70 11.57 0.37
CA PRO A 230 -7.49 12.43 -0.49
C PRO A 230 -8.95 11.97 -0.42
N ALA A 231 -9.78 12.84 0.16
CA ALA A 231 -11.22 12.81 0.02
C ALA A 231 -11.63 13.70 -1.18
N VAL A 232 -12.62 13.18 -1.87
CA VAL A 232 -13.36 13.64 -3.04
C VAL A 232 -13.82 15.12 -2.97
N ALA A 233 -13.44 15.87 -4.02
CA ALA A 233 -14.10 16.96 -4.77
C ALA A 233 -14.95 18.05 -4.07
N GLY A 234 -14.74 19.31 -4.49
CA GLY A 234 -15.69 20.40 -4.24
C GLY A 234 -15.29 21.82 -4.64
N ARG A 235 -14.86 22.01 -5.90
CA ARG A 235 -15.05 23.19 -6.79
C ARG A 235 -15.27 24.62 -6.22
N GLN A 236 -14.58 25.54 -6.93
CA GLN A 236 -14.93 26.92 -7.33
C GLN A 236 -14.53 28.09 -6.40
N THR A 237 -14.20 29.31 -6.83
CA THR A 237 -13.82 29.98 -8.11
C THR A 237 -13.81 31.48 -7.79
N LEU A 238 -12.76 32.23 -8.23
CA LEU A 238 -12.69 33.72 -8.40
C LEU A 238 -12.95 34.60 -7.16
N ALA A 239 -12.55 35.87 -7.04
CA ALA A 239 -11.86 36.93 -7.80
C ALA A 239 -11.28 37.88 -6.70
N ALA A 240 -10.36 38.81 -6.92
CA ALA A 240 -10.20 39.77 -8.01
C ALA A 240 -8.74 40.26 -8.08
#